data_AF-A0A1E7HPC6-F1
#
_entry.id   AF-A0A1E7HPC6-F1
#
_cell.length_a   1.000
_cell.length_b   1.000
_cell.length_c   1.000
_cell.angle_alpha   90.00
_cell.angle_beta   90.00
_cell.angle_gamma   90.00
#
_symmetry.space_group_name_H-M   'P 1'
#
loop_
_entity.id
_entity.type
_entity.pdbx_description
1 polymer ?
#
loop_
_entity_poly.entity_id
_entity_poly.type
_entity_poly.pdbx_seq_one_letter_code
_entity_poly.pdbx_strand_id
1 'polypeptide(L)'
;MKSYYKLTITALLILTTLLLTCPSLLLAQNVELAWDPSESEDVAGYKIYYKADSTELPLDGIEALEGPSPIDVGDVTSFTLTELPEGSVYYFRATAYDSEGNESVPSNLTASAWIPAPISPEMGATAGTPATLIWSEAPADLNLTFTLRYGTDPQLQASGATVAIHHGDSGHPSMPASAPLLAAMVCLAGLSLRQLAGRLGKQRLLALTVCLGLALSTASCGGGGGGGSDSSSPSASMAQDNDTIVVAGLTDSYYTTGDLAEGSTYYWQVIAVDGDGQEYESETSSFVAE
;
A
#
# COMPACT_ATOMS: atom_id res chain seq x y z
N MET A 1 33.23 23.59 37.28
CA MET A 1 32.28 22.46 37.46
C MET A 1 30.92 22.69 36.79
N LYS A 2 30.16 23.77 37.06
CA LYS A 2 28.81 23.99 36.48
C LYS A 2 28.72 24.06 34.94
N SER A 3 29.79 24.44 34.23
CA SER A 3 29.81 24.52 32.76
C SER A 3 29.91 23.15 32.08
N TYR A 4 30.61 22.19 32.70
CA TYR A 4 30.83 20.85 32.14
C TYR A 4 29.54 20.01 32.17
N TYR A 5 28.71 20.14 33.22
CA TYR A 5 27.41 19.45 33.31
C TYR A 5 26.41 19.90 32.24
N LYS A 6 26.42 21.19 31.86
CA LYS A 6 25.54 21.68 30.80
C LYS A 6 25.93 21.11 29.44
N LEU A 7 27.23 21.06 29.14
CA LEU A 7 27.76 20.52 27.89
C LEU A 7 27.49 19.02 27.74
N THR A 8 27.60 18.24 28.83
CA THR A 8 27.32 16.79 28.82
C THR A 8 25.82 16.50 28.67
N ILE A 9 24.94 17.33 29.25
CA ILE A 9 23.49 17.16 29.12
C ILE A 9 23.02 17.50 27.70
N THR A 10 23.53 18.57 27.07
CA THR A 10 23.21 18.85 25.66
C THR A 10 23.75 17.77 24.72
N ALA A 11 24.98 17.28 24.95
CA ALA A 11 25.53 16.19 24.14
C ALA A 11 24.72 14.89 24.29
N LEU A 12 24.28 14.56 25.51
CA LEU A 12 23.42 13.40 25.75
C LEU A 12 22.04 13.59 25.12
N LEU A 13 21.45 14.78 25.18
CA LEU A 13 20.17 15.09 24.56
C LEU A 13 20.24 14.98 23.03
N ILE A 14 21.29 15.52 22.40
CA ILE A 14 21.53 15.43 20.95
C ILE A 14 21.76 13.97 20.53
N LEU A 15 22.54 13.22 21.30
CA LEU A 15 22.78 11.80 21.06
C LEU A 15 21.49 10.99 21.23
N THR A 16 20.69 11.25 22.28
CA THR A 16 19.40 10.58 22.46
C THR A 16 18.38 10.97 21.39
N THR A 17 18.35 12.22 20.91
CA THR A 17 17.46 12.59 19.78
C THR A 17 17.91 11.94 18.48
N LEU A 18 19.22 11.78 18.26
CA LEU A 18 19.78 11.10 17.09
C LEU A 18 19.55 9.57 17.13
N LEU A 19 19.50 8.99 18.33
CA LEU A 19 19.16 7.58 18.57
C LEU A 19 17.65 7.30 18.65
N LEU A 20 16.81 8.30 18.98
CA LEU A 20 15.34 8.18 18.99
C LEU A 20 14.70 8.41 17.62
N THR A 21 15.39 9.10 16.70
CA THR A 21 15.05 9.06 15.28
C THR A 21 15.65 7.77 14.72
N CYS A 22 15.05 6.63 15.04
CA CYS A 22 15.29 5.45 14.24
C CYS A 22 14.83 5.82 12.83
N PRO A 23 15.71 5.85 11.81
CA PRO A 23 15.20 5.83 10.46
C PRO A 23 14.34 4.57 10.39
N SER A 24 13.05 4.73 10.09
CA SER A 24 12.26 3.60 9.62
C SER A 24 13.10 2.97 8.52
N LEU A 25 13.35 1.66 8.61
CA LEU A 25 14.06 0.95 7.57
C LEU A 25 13.19 1.09 6.32
N LEU A 26 13.58 1.99 5.41
CA LEU A 26 12.90 2.12 4.14
C LEU A 26 13.16 0.83 3.38
N LEU A 27 12.08 0.19 2.98
CA LEU A 27 12.12 -0.93 2.06
C LEU A 27 12.60 -0.40 0.71
N ALA A 28 13.46 -1.16 0.05
CA ALA A 28 14.25 -0.65 -1.04
C ALA A 28 14.35 -1.64 -2.20
N GLN A 29 14.46 -1.09 -3.40
CA GLN A 29 14.58 -1.81 -4.65
C GLN A 29 15.97 -1.60 -5.29
N ASN A 30 16.34 -2.54 -6.15
CA ASN A 30 17.52 -2.42 -7.00
C ASN A 30 17.08 -2.18 -8.44
N VAL A 31 17.74 -1.25 -9.13
CA VAL A 31 17.45 -0.93 -10.54
C VAL A 31 18.71 -1.18 -11.37
N GLU A 32 18.62 -2.17 -12.26
CA GLU A 32 19.66 -2.46 -13.25
C GLU A 32 19.42 -1.63 -14.52
N LEU A 33 20.43 -0.87 -14.91
CA LEU A 33 20.49 -0.10 -16.14
C LEU A 33 21.47 -0.76 -17.11
N ALA A 34 21.11 -0.77 -18.38
CA ALA A 34 22.00 -1.14 -19.48
C ALA A 34 21.80 -0.17 -20.65
N TRP A 35 22.88 0.15 -21.36
CA TRP A 35 22.85 1.06 -22.50
C TRP A 35 23.81 0.59 -23.60
N ASP A 36 23.54 1.03 -24.83
CA ASP A 36 24.46 0.81 -25.94
C ASP A 36 25.70 1.73 -25.79
N PRO A 37 26.91 1.24 -26.09
CA PRO A 37 28.11 2.08 -26.09
C PRO A 37 27.96 3.29 -27.02
N SER A 38 28.55 4.42 -26.62
CA SER A 38 28.62 5.61 -27.47
C SER A 38 29.44 5.35 -28.74
N GLU A 39 29.03 5.96 -29.86
CA GLU A 39 29.73 5.85 -31.16
C GLU A 39 31.04 6.64 -31.22
N SER A 40 31.33 7.48 -30.22
CA SER A 40 32.59 8.22 -30.13
C SER A 40 33.75 7.28 -29.80
N GLU A 41 34.89 7.44 -30.48
CA GLU A 41 36.10 6.65 -30.21
C GLU A 41 36.85 7.12 -28.94
N ASP A 42 36.57 8.33 -28.46
CA ASP A 42 37.29 8.98 -27.36
C ASP A 42 36.61 8.80 -25.98
N VAL A 43 35.73 7.81 -25.82
CA VAL A 43 35.00 7.57 -24.56
C VAL A 43 35.97 7.06 -23.49
N ALA A 44 36.04 7.78 -22.36
CA ALA A 44 36.79 7.38 -21.17
C ALA A 44 35.89 6.76 -20.08
N GLY A 45 34.58 7.02 -20.12
CA GLY A 45 33.61 6.43 -19.21
C GLY A 45 32.23 7.05 -19.31
N TYR A 46 31.36 6.71 -18.36
CA TYR A 46 29.97 7.16 -18.31
C TYR A 46 29.60 7.73 -16.94
N LYS A 47 28.63 8.64 -16.93
CA LYS A 47 27.96 9.11 -15.71
C LYS A 47 26.48 8.81 -15.77
N ILE A 48 25.92 8.37 -14.64
CA ILE A 48 24.51 8.11 -14.46
C ILE A 48 23.87 9.22 -13.63
N TYR A 49 22.78 9.75 -14.17
CA TYR A 49 21.96 10.78 -13.57
C TYR A 49 20.63 10.16 -13.17
N TYR A 50 20.18 10.37 -11.93
CA TYR A 50 18.90 9.83 -11.46
C TYR A 50 18.13 10.80 -10.55
N LYS A 51 16.81 10.64 -10.46
CA LYS A 51 15.92 11.39 -9.56
C LYS A 51 14.60 10.63 -9.32
N ALA A 52 14.08 10.67 -8.10
CA ALA A 52 12.76 10.13 -7.76
C ALA A 52 11.65 11.11 -8.15
N ASP A 53 10.54 10.57 -8.67
CA ASP A 53 9.22 11.23 -8.87
C ASP A 53 9.21 12.52 -9.70
N SER A 54 10.33 12.85 -10.36
CA SER A 54 10.45 14.04 -11.18
C SER A 54 11.41 13.85 -12.33
N THR A 55 11.00 14.40 -13.47
CA THR A 55 11.80 14.49 -14.70
C THR A 55 12.51 15.83 -14.86
N GLU A 56 12.32 16.75 -13.89
CA GLU A 56 12.89 18.10 -13.92
C GLU A 56 14.41 18.06 -13.76
N LEU A 57 15.11 18.71 -14.68
CA LEU A 57 16.57 18.79 -14.69
C LEU A 57 17.08 19.85 -13.69
N PRO A 58 18.23 19.62 -13.03
CA PRO A 58 19.03 18.41 -13.11
C PRO A 58 18.36 17.22 -12.39
N LEU A 59 18.65 16.01 -12.87
CA LEU A 59 18.31 14.81 -12.11
C LEU A 59 19.33 14.68 -10.98
N ASP A 60 18.94 15.05 -9.76
CA ASP A 60 19.81 15.31 -8.60
C ASP A 60 19.44 14.43 -7.38
N GLY A 61 19.04 13.19 -7.64
CA GLY A 61 18.71 12.20 -6.60
C GLY A 61 19.89 11.89 -5.67
N ILE A 62 19.58 11.54 -4.42
CA ILE A 62 20.58 11.28 -3.37
C ILE A 62 20.38 9.94 -2.64
N GLU A 63 19.36 9.17 -3.03
CA GLU A 63 18.87 8.04 -2.24
C GLU A 63 19.62 6.73 -2.49
N ALA A 64 20.32 6.59 -3.63
CA ALA A 64 21.03 5.36 -3.97
C ALA A 64 22.25 5.15 -3.08
N LEU A 65 22.55 3.89 -2.76
CA LEU A 65 23.74 3.51 -1.99
C LEU A 65 25.05 3.93 -2.69
N GLU A 66 25.08 3.92 -4.02
CA GLU A 66 26.25 4.31 -4.81
C GLU A 66 26.54 5.82 -4.77
N GLY A 67 25.61 6.61 -4.23
CA GLY A 67 25.80 8.03 -3.93
C GLY A 67 24.87 8.98 -4.69
N PRO A 68 25.07 10.29 -4.52
CA PRO A 68 24.25 11.31 -5.17
C PRO A 68 24.54 11.39 -6.67
N SER A 69 23.50 11.69 -7.43
CA SER A 69 23.56 11.98 -8.85
C SER A 69 24.35 13.27 -9.14
N PRO A 70 25.22 13.31 -10.16
CA PRO A 70 25.60 12.20 -11.04
C PRO A 70 26.61 11.24 -10.39
N ILE A 71 26.46 9.96 -10.71
CA ILE A 71 27.39 8.88 -10.32
C ILE A 71 28.32 8.59 -11.50
N ASP A 72 29.64 8.66 -11.30
CA ASP A 72 30.62 8.20 -12.28
C ASP A 72 30.77 6.68 -12.18
N VAL A 73 30.43 5.98 -13.27
CA VAL A 73 30.41 4.52 -13.33
C VAL A 73 31.61 3.96 -14.10
N GLY A 74 32.48 4.83 -14.62
CA GLY A 74 33.62 4.44 -15.46
C GLY A 74 33.21 3.88 -16.82
N ASP A 75 34.12 3.15 -17.46
CA ASP A 75 33.93 2.54 -18.78
C ASP A 75 33.16 1.21 -18.68
N VAL A 76 31.87 1.32 -18.36
CA VAL A 76 30.91 0.21 -18.34
C VAL A 76 29.67 0.57 -19.15
N THR A 77 28.92 -0.44 -19.57
CA THR A 77 27.65 -0.26 -20.30
C THR A 77 26.44 -0.83 -19.55
N SER A 78 26.64 -1.14 -18.28
CA SER A 78 25.61 -1.58 -17.35
C SER A 78 25.97 -1.18 -15.94
N PHE A 79 24.98 -0.80 -15.14
CA PHE A 79 25.16 -0.39 -13.75
C PHE A 79 23.90 -0.64 -12.94
N THR A 80 24.06 -1.07 -11.70
CA THR A 80 22.94 -1.29 -10.78
C THR A 80 22.98 -0.21 -9.71
N LEU A 81 21.87 0.52 -9.54
CA LEU A 81 21.65 1.34 -8.37
C LEU A 81 20.96 0.48 -7.31
N THR A 82 21.49 0.49 -6.09
CA THR A 82 20.99 -0.34 -4.99
C THR A 82 20.44 0.51 -3.85
N GLU A 83 19.59 -0.13 -3.05
CA GLU A 83 18.94 0.47 -1.88
C GLU A 83 18.12 1.73 -2.21
N LEU A 84 17.53 1.81 -3.41
CA LEU A 84 16.61 2.89 -3.76
C LEU A 84 15.27 2.69 -3.00
N PRO A 85 14.78 3.65 -2.20
CA PRO A 85 13.51 3.51 -1.51
C PRO A 85 12.34 3.13 -2.44
N GLU A 86 11.55 2.15 -2.03
CA GLU A 86 10.28 1.80 -2.68
C GLU A 86 9.26 2.96 -2.56
N GLY A 87 8.18 2.87 -3.35
CA GLY A 87 7.10 3.85 -3.34
C GLY A 87 7.31 5.04 -4.29
N SER A 88 8.44 5.07 -5.01
CA SER A 88 8.77 6.11 -6.00
C SER A 88 9.08 5.52 -7.37
N VAL A 89 8.86 6.32 -8.41
CA VAL A 89 9.40 6.05 -9.75
C VAL A 89 10.71 6.79 -9.91
N TYR A 90 11.78 6.08 -10.26
CA TYR A 90 13.08 6.69 -10.52
C TYR A 90 13.27 6.96 -12.00
N TYR A 91 13.79 8.12 -12.33
CA TYR A 91 14.08 8.56 -13.69
C TYR A 91 15.58 8.63 -13.90
N PHE A 92 16.05 8.15 -15.05
CA PHE A 92 17.47 7.96 -15.35
C PHE A 92 17.87 8.56 -16.70
N ARG A 93 19.11 9.07 -16.75
CA ARG A 93 19.84 9.40 -17.98
C ARG A 93 21.31 9.01 -17.82
N ALA A 94 21.97 8.77 -18.95
CA ALA A 94 23.42 8.57 -19.01
C ALA A 94 24.09 9.62 -19.90
N THR A 95 25.32 9.99 -19.58
CA THR A 95 26.24 10.70 -20.48
C THR A 95 27.53 9.89 -20.61
N ALA A 96 28.17 9.95 -21.78
CA ALA A 96 29.55 9.53 -21.94
C ALA A 96 30.48 10.73 -21.68
N TYR A 97 31.69 10.49 -21.19
CA TYR A 97 32.72 11.52 -21.08
C TYR A 97 34.05 11.09 -21.71
N ASP A 98 34.82 12.05 -22.21
CA ASP A 98 36.17 11.84 -22.74
C ASP A 98 37.28 11.96 -21.68
N SER A 99 38.54 11.74 -22.05
CA SER A 99 39.68 11.84 -21.11
C SER A 99 39.88 13.22 -20.48
N GLU A 100 39.34 14.26 -21.10
CA GLU A 100 39.34 15.65 -20.64
C GLU A 100 38.14 15.96 -19.73
N GLY A 101 37.20 15.02 -19.59
CA GLY A 101 36.00 15.14 -18.77
C GLY A 101 34.85 15.89 -19.46
N ASN A 102 34.90 16.08 -20.78
CA ASN A 102 33.79 16.67 -21.53
C ASN A 102 32.67 15.64 -21.68
N GLU A 103 31.45 16.01 -21.28
CA GLU A 103 30.29 15.13 -21.36
C GLU A 103 29.53 15.28 -22.68
N SER A 104 28.98 14.17 -23.15
CA SER A 104 28.06 14.12 -24.28
C SER A 104 26.72 14.79 -23.95
N VAL A 105 25.87 14.91 -24.97
CA VAL A 105 24.43 15.15 -24.73
C VAL A 105 23.87 13.95 -23.93
N PRO A 106 22.96 14.17 -22.96
CA PRO A 106 22.33 13.08 -22.21
C PRO A 106 21.51 12.15 -23.11
N SER A 107 21.46 10.86 -22.74
CA SER A 107 20.59 9.85 -23.35
C SER A 107 19.11 10.23 -23.27
N ASN A 108 18.24 9.41 -23.89
CA ASN A 108 16.81 9.46 -23.61
C ASN A 108 16.55 9.25 -22.11
N LEU A 109 15.44 9.83 -21.62
CA LEU A 109 14.95 9.61 -20.27
C LEU A 109 14.33 8.21 -20.20
N THR A 110 14.68 7.46 -19.16
CA THR A 110 14.11 6.15 -18.85
C THR A 110 13.58 6.16 -17.41
N ALA A 111 12.59 5.33 -17.10
CA ALA A 111 12.01 5.23 -15.76
C ALA A 111 12.09 3.78 -15.24
N SER A 112 12.21 3.61 -13.92
CA SER A 112 11.98 2.33 -13.27
C SER A 112 10.50 1.97 -13.26
N ALA A 113 10.19 0.71 -12.98
CA ALA A 113 8.88 0.37 -12.46
C ALA A 113 8.67 1.03 -11.09
N TRP A 114 7.40 1.25 -10.74
CA TRP A 114 6.99 1.63 -9.38
C TRP A 114 6.75 0.36 -8.57
N ILE A 115 7.34 0.29 -7.38
CA ILE A 115 7.13 -0.80 -6.41
C ILE A 115 6.39 -0.22 -5.20
N PRO A 116 5.31 -0.84 -4.71
CA PRO A 116 4.61 -0.34 -3.53
C PRO A 116 5.50 -0.46 -2.29
N ALA A 117 5.58 0.60 -1.47
CA ALA A 117 6.25 0.58 -0.18
C ALA A 117 5.25 0.26 0.95
N PRO A 118 5.46 -0.80 1.74
CA PRO A 118 4.80 -1.00 3.02
C PRO A 118 5.05 0.18 3.99
N ILE A 119 4.00 0.85 4.46
CA ILE A 119 4.08 2.03 5.33
C ILE A 119 3.69 1.70 6.77
N SER A 120 2.60 0.94 6.97
CA SER A 120 2.10 0.63 8.30
C SER A 120 1.39 -0.72 8.32
N PRO A 121 1.55 -1.54 9.37
CA PRO A 121 2.54 -1.40 10.43
C PRO A 121 3.98 -1.44 9.89
N GLU A 122 4.85 -0.59 10.45
CA GLU A 122 6.27 -0.58 10.12
C GLU A 122 6.96 -1.87 10.58
N MET A 123 8.13 -2.18 10.00
CA MET A 123 8.92 -3.36 10.33
C MET A 123 9.17 -3.48 11.85
N GLY A 124 8.69 -4.57 12.44
CA GLY A 124 8.84 -4.88 13.87
C GLY A 124 7.93 -4.08 14.80
N ALA A 125 6.97 -3.33 14.27
CA ALA A 125 6.01 -2.58 15.08
C ALA A 125 5.03 -3.50 15.82
N THR A 126 4.28 -2.94 16.77
CA THR A 126 3.06 -3.57 17.29
C THR A 126 1.84 -2.94 16.64
N ALA A 127 0.79 -3.74 16.41
CA ALA A 127 -0.45 -3.28 15.82
C ALA A 127 -1.65 -3.98 16.46
N GLY A 128 -2.75 -3.24 16.62
CA GLY A 128 -3.96 -3.80 17.21
C GLY A 128 -4.59 -4.90 16.35
N THR A 129 -5.51 -5.68 16.94
CA THR A 129 -6.41 -6.57 16.20
C THR A 129 -7.84 -5.99 16.08
N PRO A 130 -8.35 -5.73 14.85
CA PRO A 130 -7.71 -5.92 13.56
C PRO A 130 -6.65 -4.86 13.26
N ALA A 131 -5.65 -5.23 12.44
CA ALA A 131 -4.62 -4.33 11.97
C ALA A 131 -5.05 -3.68 10.66
N THR A 132 -4.66 -2.42 10.44
CA THR A 132 -4.81 -1.77 9.13
C THR A 132 -3.44 -1.70 8.46
N LEU A 133 -3.29 -2.47 7.38
CA LEU A 133 -2.10 -2.48 6.54
C LEU A 133 -2.22 -1.34 5.51
N ILE A 134 -1.19 -0.52 5.37
CA ILE A 134 -1.17 0.67 4.52
C ILE A 134 0.13 0.67 3.72
N TRP A 135 0.04 0.88 2.41
CA TRP A 135 1.20 1.02 1.52
C TRP A 135 1.14 2.32 0.73
N SER A 136 2.21 2.64 -0.01
CA SER A 136 2.30 3.83 -0.84
C SER A 136 1.22 3.86 -1.92
N GLU A 137 0.69 5.06 -2.18
CA GLU A 137 -0.24 5.30 -3.28
C GLU A 137 0.50 5.26 -4.63
N ALA A 138 -0.08 4.57 -5.62
CA ALA A 138 0.50 4.53 -6.95
C ALA A 138 0.38 5.90 -7.65
N PRO A 139 1.36 6.27 -8.51
CA PRO A 139 1.21 7.39 -9.43
C PRO A 139 -0.09 7.29 -10.23
N ALA A 140 -0.80 8.41 -10.37
CA ALA A 140 -2.16 8.44 -10.94
C ALA A 140 -2.24 8.03 -12.41
N ASP A 141 -1.12 8.00 -13.12
CA ASP A 141 -0.98 7.56 -14.50
C ASP A 141 -0.75 6.04 -14.63
N LEU A 142 -0.47 5.33 -13.53
CA LEU A 142 -0.36 3.89 -13.51
C LEU A 142 -1.71 3.25 -13.14
N ASN A 143 -2.22 2.39 -14.01
CA ASN A 143 -3.43 1.61 -13.75
C ASN A 143 -3.06 0.27 -13.11
N LEU A 144 -2.90 0.27 -11.79
CA LEU A 144 -2.48 -0.90 -11.01
C LEU A 144 -3.63 -1.45 -10.17
N THR A 145 -3.58 -2.76 -9.93
CA THR A 145 -4.31 -3.41 -8.83
C THR A 145 -3.30 -4.01 -7.85
N PHE A 146 -3.74 -4.34 -6.64
CA PHE A 146 -2.87 -4.88 -5.61
C PHE A 146 -3.31 -6.28 -5.19
N THR A 147 -2.31 -7.13 -4.96
CA THR A 147 -2.43 -8.37 -4.21
C THR A 147 -1.66 -8.22 -2.91
N LEU A 148 -2.35 -8.36 -1.78
CA LEU A 148 -1.77 -8.39 -0.45
C LEU A 148 -1.55 -9.85 -0.03
N ARG A 149 -0.36 -10.17 0.46
CA ARG A 149 -0.07 -11.39 1.20
C ARG A 149 0.21 -11.03 2.64
N TYR A 150 -0.43 -11.68 3.60
CA TYR A 150 -0.10 -11.52 5.02
C TYR A 150 -0.34 -12.80 5.81
N GLY A 151 0.39 -13.03 6.88
CA GLY A 151 0.27 -14.27 7.64
C GLY A 151 1.39 -14.49 8.66
N THR A 152 1.38 -15.65 9.29
CA THR A 152 2.42 -16.08 10.25
C THR A 152 3.60 -16.75 9.56
N ASP A 153 3.49 -17.10 8.27
CA ASP A 153 4.59 -17.60 7.44
C ASP A 153 5.58 -16.47 7.07
N PRO A 154 6.85 -16.52 7.52
CA PRO A 154 7.87 -15.54 7.13
C PRO A 154 8.19 -15.52 5.64
N GLN A 155 7.84 -16.56 4.89
CA GLN A 155 8.05 -16.66 3.45
C GLN A 155 6.80 -16.31 2.63
N LEU A 156 5.68 -16.04 3.30
CA LEU A 156 4.39 -15.72 2.69
C LEU A 156 4.04 -16.66 1.52
N GLN A 157 4.35 -17.95 1.67
CA GLN A 157 4.00 -18.95 0.67
C GLN A 157 2.50 -19.18 0.75
N ALA A 158 1.80 -19.03 -0.38
CA ALA A 158 0.36 -19.25 -0.41
C ALA A 158 0.04 -20.71 -0.04
N SER A 159 -0.52 -20.92 1.15
CA SER A 159 -1.34 -22.11 1.40
C SER A 159 -2.53 -22.03 0.45
N GLY A 160 -2.96 -23.13 -0.17
CA GLY A 160 -3.86 -23.14 -1.34
C GLY A 160 -5.28 -22.55 -1.19
N ALA A 161 -5.54 -21.68 -0.20
CA ALA A 161 -6.77 -20.93 0.00
C ALA A 161 -6.62 -19.49 -0.51
N THR A 162 -6.84 -19.29 -1.82
CA THR A 162 -7.08 -17.95 -2.37
C THR A 162 -8.47 -17.47 -1.94
N VAL A 163 -8.56 -16.41 -1.13
CA VAL A 163 -9.82 -15.71 -0.91
C VAL A 163 -10.02 -14.73 -2.07
N ALA A 164 -10.60 -15.22 -3.17
CA ALA A 164 -11.09 -14.34 -4.22
C ALA A 164 -12.33 -13.61 -3.69
N ILE A 165 -12.28 -12.28 -3.61
CA ILE A 165 -13.48 -11.49 -3.29
C ILE A 165 -14.43 -11.58 -4.49
N HIS A 166 -15.39 -12.50 -4.39
CA HIS A 166 -16.56 -12.49 -5.25
C HIS A 166 -17.37 -11.25 -4.85
N HIS A 167 -17.39 -10.23 -5.71
CA HIS A 167 -18.35 -9.14 -5.59
C HIS A 167 -19.74 -9.77 -5.49
N GLY A 168 -20.41 -9.58 -4.36
CA GLY A 168 -21.70 -10.20 -4.05
C GLY A 168 -22.78 -9.61 -4.94
N ASP A 169 -23.01 -10.22 -6.10
CA ASP A 169 -24.27 -10.08 -6.82
C ASP A 169 -25.32 -10.89 -6.05
N SER A 170 -26.27 -10.20 -5.43
CA SER A 170 -27.37 -10.81 -4.69
C SER A 170 -28.37 -11.44 -5.67
N GLY A 171 -28.07 -12.66 -6.10
CA GLY A 171 -28.99 -13.53 -6.82
C GLY A 171 -30.05 -14.13 -5.89
N HIS A 172 -31.29 -13.68 -6.09
CA HIS A 172 -32.52 -14.32 -5.57
C HIS A 172 -32.60 -15.82 -5.94
N PRO A 173 -33.25 -16.69 -5.14
CA PRO A 173 -33.26 -18.13 -5.37
C PRO A 173 -34.17 -18.56 -6.54
N SER A 174 -33.55 -19.25 -7.49
CA SER A 174 -34.01 -20.31 -8.41
C SER A 174 -35.51 -20.52 -8.72
N MET A 175 -35.84 -20.60 -10.02
CA MET A 175 -36.54 -21.75 -10.65
C MET A 175 -36.33 -21.78 -12.19
N PRO A 176 -36.40 -22.95 -12.87
CA PRO A 176 -35.88 -23.13 -14.23
C PRO A 176 -36.94 -23.16 -15.35
N ALA A 177 -36.42 -22.92 -16.56
CA ALA A 177 -36.89 -23.34 -17.90
C ALA A 177 -38.24 -22.82 -18.43
N SER A 178 -38.16 -21.85 -19.37
CA SER A 178 -38.66 -21.92 -20.77
C SER A 178 -38.99 -20.53 -21.33
N ALA A 179 -38.41 -20.18 -22.49
CA ALA A 179 -38.86 -19.09 -23.37
C ALA A 179 -40.02 -19.63 -24.28
N PRO A 180 -40.91 -18.84 -24.93
CA PRO A 180 -40.62 -17.52 -25.53
C PRO A 180 -41.79 -16.48 -25.63
N LEU A 181 -41.43 -15.29 -26.16
CA LEU A 181 -42.22 -14.31 -26.96
C LEU A 181 -43.32 -13.40 -26.34
N LEU A 182 -43.18 -12.10 -26.68
CA LEU A 182 -44.17 -11.10 -27.19
C LEU A 182 -44.40 -9.79 -26.40
N ALA A 183 -44.28 -8.69 -27.17
CA ALA A 183 -44.99 -7.39 -27.12
C ALA A 183 -44.74 -6.46 -25.90
N ALA A 184 -44.03 -5.32 -26.04
CA ALA A 184 -44.42 -4.05 -26.69
C ALA A 184 -45.23 -3.08 -25.80
N MET A 185 -44.62 -1.91 -25.55
CA MET A 185 -45.16 -0.57 -25.20
C MET A 185 -45.95 -0.38 -23.90
N VAL A 186 -45.54 0.61 -23.07
CA VAL A 186 -46.20 1.93 -22.92
C VAL A 186 -45.25 2.97 -22.26
N CYS A 187 -44.98 3.99 -23.05
CA CYS A 187 -44.66 5.41 -22.84
C CYS A 187 -44.54 6.05 -21.43
N LEU A 188 -43.44 6.81 -21.27
CA LEU A 188 -43.36 8.26 -20.93
C LEU A 188 -44.24 8.83 -19.80
N ALA A 189 -43.63 9.17 -18.66
CA ALA A 189 -43.82 10.43 -17.93
C ALA A 189 -42.82 10.50 -16.75
N GLY A 190 -42.03 11.58 -16.65
CA GLY A 190 -41.15 11.78 -15.49
C GLY A 190 -39.95 12.70 -15.70
N LEU A 191 -39.74 13.25 -16.90
CA LEU A 191 -38.92 14.45 -17.07
C LEU A 191 -39.74 15.67 -16.67
N SER A 192 -39.62 16.11 -15.42
CA SER A 192 -39.70 17.52 -14.98
C SER A 192 -39.90 17.59 -13.47
N LEU A 193 -38.82 17.76 -12.72
CA LEU A 193 -38.76 18.55 -11.47
C LEU A 193 -37.30 18.66 -10.96
N ARG A 194 -36.33 18.73 -11.88
CA ARG A 194 -35.08 19.46 -11.64
C ARG A 194 -35.34 20.93 -11.96
N GLN A 195 -36.10 21.61 -11.10
CA GLN A 195 -36.21 23.08 -11.00
C GLN A 195 -37.33 23.46 -10.01
N LEU A 196 -37.10 23.29 -8.70
CA LEU A 196 -37.63 24.17 -7.63
C LEU A 196 -37.14 23.65 -6.26
N ALA A 197 -36.04 24.20 -5.76
CA ALA A 197 -35.66 24.21 -4.33
C ALA A 197 -34.29 24.89 -4.11
N GLY A 198 -33.62 25.37 -5.17
CA GLY A 198 -32.64 26.44 -5.05
C GLY A 198 -33.35 27.77 -4.80
N ARG A 199 -33.79 28.04 -3.56
CA ARG A 199 -34.01 29.39 -2.99
C ARG A 199 -34.45 29.28 -1.52
N LEU A 200 -33.78 30.07 -0.67
CA LEU A 200 -33.88 30.20 0.80
C LEU A 200 -33.24 29.03 1.58
N GLY A 201 -32.19 29.18 2.41
CA GLY A 201 -31.45 30.32 2.95
C GLY A 201 -30.74 29.81 4.22
N LYS A 202 -29.42 30.05 4.35
CA LYS A 202 -28.58 29.60 5.48
C LYS A 202 -28.99 30.27 6.80
N GLN A 203 -28.97 29.46 7.88
CA GLN A 203 -28.95 29.80 9.32
C GLN A 203 -30.28 29.95 10.09
N ARG A 204 -30.39 29.07 11.11
CA ARG A 204 -31.17 29.16 12.38
C ARG A 204 -32.70 29.02 12.34
N LEU A 205 -33.20 27.82 12.67
CA LEU A 205 -34.36 27.59 13.56
C LEU A 205 -34.39 26.08 13.95
N LEU A 206 -33.61 25.64 14.93
CA LEU A 206 -34.02 25.40 16.32
C LEU A 206 -35.44 24.83 16.55
N ALA A 207 -35.45 23.61 17.09
CA ALA A 207 -36.33 23.09 18.16
C ALA A 207 -37.78 22.64 17.85
N LEU A 208 -38.15 21.57 18.57
CA LEU A 208 -39.43 20.84 18.70
C LEU A 208 -39.76 19.85 17.56
N THR A 209 -39.85 18.55 17.84
CA THR A 209 -40.88 18.02 18.75
C THR A 209 -40.48 16.67 19.36
N VAL A 210 -40.51 16.65 20.70
CA VAL A 210 -40.56 15.48 21.59
C VAL A 210 -42.03 15.07 21.77
N CYS A 211 -42.26 13.78 22.06
CA CYS A 211 -43.42 13.16 22.77
C CYS A 211 -44.24 12.15 21.94
N LEU A 212 -43.98 10.84 22.12
CA LEU A 212 -44.91 9.77 22.54
C LEU A 212 -44.21 8.41 22.38
N GLY A 213 -44.20 7.47 23.31
CA GLY A 213 -44.88 7.34 24.58
C GLY A 213 -44.25 6.20 25.39
N LEU A 214 -44.30 6.35 26.70
CA LEU A 214 -43.81 5.43 27.72
C LEU A 214 -44.91 4.41 28.10
N ALA A 215 -44.48 3.18 28.39
CA ALA A 215 -45.15 2.13 29.18
C ALA A 215 -46.42 1.48 28.57
N LEU A 216 -46.68 0.17 28.66
CA LEU A 216 -46.62 -0.71 29.83
C LEU A 216 -46.21 -2.15 29.48
N SER A 217 -45.45 -2.74 30.39
CA SER A 217 -45.20 -4.18 30.55
C SER A 217 -46.39 -4.92 31.16
N THR A 218 -46.73 -6.11 30.64
CA THR A 218 -47.26 -7.22 31.45
C THR A 218 -46.64 -8.54 31.03
N ALA A 219 -46.40 -9.38 32.03
CA ALA A 219 -45.64 -10.61 32.00
C ALA A 219 -46.36 -11.75 31.25
N SER A 220 -45.57 -12.66 30.68
CA SER A 220 -46.01 -14.05 30.49
C SER A 220 -44.86 -14.99 30.81
N CYS A 221 -45.10 -15.89 31.76
CA CYS A 221 -44.20 -16.96 32.14
C CYS A 221 -44.30 -18.13 31.17
N GLY A 222 -43.17 -18.78 30.91
CA GLY A 222 -43.12 -20.09 30.27
C GLY A 222 -41.76 -20.71 30.54
N GLY A 223 -41.70 -21.64 31.49
CA GLY A 223 -40.50 -22.39 31.82
C GLY A 223 -40.27 -23.61 30.91
N GLY A 224 -39.05 -24.13 30.95
CA GLY A 224 -38.66 -25.43 30.38
C GLY A 224 -37.15 -25.63 30.53
N GLY A 225 -36.73 -26.68 31.22
CA GLY A 225 -35.33 -26.94 31.59
C GLY A 225 -34.63 -28.05 30.79
N GLY A 226 -33.43 -28.39 31.26
CA GLY A 226 -32.54 -29.46 30.76
C GLY A 226 -31.58 -28.93 29.70
N GLY A 227 -30.28 -29.17 29.71
CA GLY A 227 -29.43 -30.11 30.43
C GLY A 227 -28.23 -30.39 29.51
N GLY A 228 -27.06 -30.69 30.08
CA GLY A 228 -25.93 -31.23 29.31
C GLY A 228 -24.95 -30.17 28.80
N SER A 229 -23.78 -30.21 29.43
CA SER A 229 -22.51 -29.73 28.91
C SER A 229 -22.31 -30.14 27.45
N ASP A 230 -22.02 -29.15 26.61
CA ASP A 230 -20.81 -29.10 25.81
C ASP A 230 -20.75 -27.67 25.27
N SER A 231 -20.13 -26.78 26.04
CA SER A 231 -19.66 -25.51 25.51
C SER A 231 -18.54 -25.83 24.52
N SER A 232 -18.93 -26.24 23.32
CA SER A 232 -18.15 -25.93 22.13
C SER A 232 -18.27 -24.42 21.97
N SER A 233 -17.48 -23.69 22.77
CA SER A 233 -17.04 -22.36 22.40
C SER A 233 -16.62 -22.44 20.94
N PRO A 234 -16.89 -21.42 20.09
CA PRO A 234 -16.08 -21.25 18.91
C PRO A 234 -14.65 -21.16 19.46
N SER A 235 -13.89 -22.24 19.28
CA SER A 235 -12.47 -22.21 19.57
C SER A 235 -11.97 -21.17 18.58
N ALA A 236 -11.42 -20.06 19.10
CA ALA A 236 -10.58 -19.19 18.29
C ALA A 236 -9.65 -20.13 17.52
N SER A 237 -9.81 -20.20 16.20
CA SER A 237 -8.86 -20.92 15.37
C SER A 237 -7.56 -20.16 15.54
N MET A 238 -6.74 -20.62 16.48
CA MET A 238 -5.37 -20.15 16.62
C MET A 238 -4.78 -20.22 15.23
N ALA A 239 -4.24 -19.09 14.75
CA ALA A 239 -3.53 -19.05 13.48
C ALA A 239 -2.64 -20.30 13.41
N GLN A 240 -2.84 -21.11 12.37
CA GLN A 240 -1.95 -22.25 12.18
C GLN A 240 -0.54 -21.68 12.01
N ASP A 241 0.44 -22.37 12.58
CA ASP A 241 1.84 -22.06 12.34
C ASP A 241 2.05 -22.06 10.82
N ASN A 242 2.63 -20.97 10.29
CA ASN A 242 2.92 -20.81 8.87
C ASN A 242 1.70 -20.67 7.94
N ASP A 243 0.67 -19.93 8.35
CA ASP A 243 -0.48 -19.57 7.49
C ASP A 243 -0.20 -18.30 6.67
N THR A 244 -0.72 -18.25 5.44
CA THR A 244 -0.63 -17.09 4.53
C THR A 244 -2.00 -16.84 3.90
N ILE A 245 -2.51 -15.63 4.11
CA ILE A 245 -3.73 -15.14 3.51
C ILE A 245 -3.37 -14.28 2.29
N VAL A 246 -4.05 -14.52 1.17
CA VAL A 246 -3.89 -13.76 -0.08
C VAL A 246 -5.18 -13.02 -0.40
N VAL A 247 -5.09 -11.70 -0.55
CA VAL A 247 -6.20 -10.80 -0.92
C VAL A 247 -5.84 -10.11 -2.22
N ALA A 248 -6.53 -10.45 -3.31
CA ALA A 248 -6.23 -9.94 -4.65
C ALA A 248 -7.29 -8.94 -5.15
N GLY A 249 -6.91 -8.13 -6.13
CA GLY A 249 -7.82 -7.20 -6.82
C GLY A 249 -8.16 -5.94 -6.01
N LEU A 250 -7.30 -5.59 -5.06
CA LEU A 250 -7.44 -4.35 -4.28
C LEU A 250 -7.09 -3.15 -5.18
N THR A 251 -7.80 -2.04 -4.99
CA THR A 251 -7.52 -0.77 -5.70
C THR A 251 -7.16 0.36 -4.74
N ASP A 252 -7.54 0.21 -3.47
CA ASP A 252 -7.12 1.12 -2.40
C ASP A 252 -5.69 0.78 -1.95
N SER A 253 -5.02 1.75 -1.33
CA SER A 253 -3.67 1.58 -0.75
C SER A 253 -3.68 1.13 0.72
N TYR A 254 -4.76 0.45 1.14
CA TYR A 254 -4.88 -0.09 2.49
C TYR A 254 -5.79 -1.32 2.54
N TYR A 255 -5.65 -2.11 3.61
CA TYR A 255 -6.51 -3.23 3.94
C TYR A 255 -6.61 -3.42 5.45
N THR A 256 -7.82 -3.58 5.98
CA THR A 256 -8.03 -3.94 7.39
C THR A 256 -8.20 -5.45 7.51
N THR A 257 -7.35 -6.09 8.31
CA THR A 257 -7.35 -7.53 8.51
C THR A 257 -8.60 -8.01 9.25
N GLY A 258 -8.82 -9.33 9.26
CA GLY A 258 -9.66 -9.96 10.28
C GLY A 258 -8.99 -9.98 11.66
N ASP A 259 -9.59 -10.73 12.59
CA ASP A 259 -9.01 -10.97 13.92
C ASP A 259 -7.65 -11.67 13.79
N LEU A 260 -6.65 -11.15 14.52
CA LEU A 260 -5.30 -11.68 14.57
C LEU A 260 -5.04 -12.33 15.93
N ALA A 261 -4.16 -13.33 15.97
CA ALA A 261 -3.76 -13.96 17.22
C ALA A 261 -2.80 -13.05 18.00
N GLU A 262 -3.28 -12.49 19.12
CA GLU A 262 -2.50 -11.62 20.02
C GLU A 262 -1.15 -12.24 20.38
N GLY A 263 -0.10 -11.42 20.36
CA GLY A 263 1.29 -11.80 20.62
C GLY A 263 1.98 -12.54 19.47
N SER A 264 1.30 -12.81 18.36
CA SER A 264 1.90 -13.46 17.18
C SER A 264 2.55 -12.45 16.24
N THR A 265 3.67 -12.84 15.64
CA THR A 265 4.30 -12.06 14.57
C THR A 265 3.63 -12.39 13.24
N TYR A 266 3.22 -11.34 12.54
CA TYR A 266 2.70 -11.40 11.19
C TYR A 266 3.68 -10.74 10.22
N TYR A 267 3.82 -11.35 9.05
CA TYR A 267 4.55 -10.83 7.91
C TYR A 267 3.54 -10.36 6.87
N TRP A 268 3.90 -9.36 6.07
CA TRP A 268 3.05 -8.89 5.00
C TRP A 268 3.84 -8.24 3.86
N GLN A 269 3.31 -8.37 2.65
CA GLN A 269 3.91 -7.92 1.40
C GLN A 269 2.79 -7.46 0.46
N VAL A 270 3.06 -6.41 -0.31
CA VAL A 270 2.13 -5.90 -1.31
C VAL A 270 2.73 -6.09 -2.69
N ILE A 271 1.90 -6.60 -3.61
CA ILE A 271 2.29 -6.86 -4.99
C ILE A 271 1.41 -5.97 -5.87
N ALA A 272 2.03 -5.03 -6.58
CA ALA A 272 1.34 -4.28 -7.61
C ALA A 272 1.26 -5.11 -8.89
N VAL A 273 0.09 -5.11 -9.54
CA VAL A 273 -0.19 -5.85 -10.77
C VAL A 273 -0.68 -4.87 -11.83
N ASP A 274 0.03 -4.78 -12.95
CA ASP A 274 -0.35 -3.91 -14.06
C ASP A 274 -1.41 -4.52 -15.00
N GLY A 275 -1.80 -3.75 -16.03
CA GLY A 275 -2.82 -4.17 -16.99
C GLY A 275 -2.44 -5.38 -17.85
N ASP A 276 -1.16 -5.73 -17.93
CA ASP A 276 -0.64 -6.90 -18.64
C ASP A 276 -0.43 -8.10 -17.70
N GLY A 277 -0.66 -7.90 -16.39
CA GLY A 277 -0.50 -8.92 -15.36
C GLY A 277 0.94 -9.06 -14.86
N GLN A 278 1.83 -8.11 -15.15
CA GLN A 278 3.17 -8.09 -14.58
C GLN A 278 3.08 -7.69 -13.10
N GLU A 279 3.82 -8.42 -12.28
CA GLU A 279 3.86 -8.24 -10.83
C GLU A 279 5.12 -7.48 -10.42
N TYR A 280 4.95 -6.56 -9.45
CA TYR A 280 6.00 -5.78 -8.80
C TYR A 280 5.84 -5.95 -7.30
N GLU A 281 6.69 -6.78 -6.71
CA GLU A 281 6.60 -7.15 -5.30
C GLU A 281 7.39 -6.18 -4.42
N SER A 282 6.81 -5.76 -3.30
CA SER A 282 7.52 -5.04 -2.25
C SER A 282 8.47 -5.96 -1.48
N GLU A 283 9.39 -5.39 -0.73
CA GLU A 283 10.01 -6.10 0.38
C GLU A 283 8.95 -6.51 1.43
N THR A 284 9.28 -7.54 2.22
CA THR A 284 8.39 -8.05 3.26
C THR A 284 8.52 -7.22 4.53
N SER A 285 7.41 -6.73 5.08
CA SER A 285 7.35 -6.09 6.40
C SER A 285 6.80 -7.08 7.45
N SER A 286 6.97 -6.77 8.74
CA SER A 286 6.45 -7.59 9.84
C SER A 286 5.98 -6.76 11.03
N PHE A 287 5.05 -7.30 11.83
CA PHE A 287 4.56 -6.68 13.06
C PHE A 287 4.07 -7.72 14.07
N VAL A 288 3.91 -7.33 15.33
CA VAL A 288 3.31 -8.16 16.39
C VAL A 288 1.88 -7.70 16.66
N ALA A 289 0.92 -8.63 16.66
CA ALA A 289 -0.49 -8.33 16.96
C ALA A 289 -0.71 -8.09 18.47
N GLU A 290 -1.49 -7.06 18.82
CA GLU A 290 -1.88 -6.66 20.19
C GLU A 290 -3.41 -6.54 20.36
#